data_AF-A0A9D2LNT6-F1
#
_entry.id   AF-A0A9D2LNT6-F1
#
_cell.length_a   1.000
_cell.length_b   1.000
_cell.length_c   1.000
_cell.angle_alpha   90.00
_cell.angle_beta   90.00
_cell.angle_gamma   90.00
#
_symmetry.space_group_name_H-M   'P 1'
#
loop_
_entity.id
_entity.type
_entity.pdbx_description
1 polymer ?
#
loop_
_entity_poly.entity_id
_entity_poly.type
_entity_poly.pdbx_seq_one_letter_code
_entity_poly.pdbx_strand_id
1 'polypeptide(L)' 'MSYQNLEELLEHSQSSRDFFLSLPVELQRDLHRHSDYIHTAAQLHGRAASVQELNRLEELSRRLEKKMKNSSPFSPGA' A
#
# COMPACT_ATOMS: atom_id res chain seq x y z
N MET A 1 -12.80 -1.28 -19.56
CA MET A 1 -13.71 -2.37 -19.14
C MET A 1 -13.90 -2.26 -17.65
N SER A 2 -15.11 -2.53 -17.16
CA SER A 2 -15.50 -2.51 -15.76
C SER A 2 -16.04 -3.88 -15.38
N TYR A 3 -15.60 -4.41 -14.25
CA TYR A 3 -15.98 -5.70 -13.69
C TYR A 3 -16.75 -5.49 -12.39
N GLN A 4 -17.49 -6.48 -11.90
CA GLN A 4 -18.30 -6.31 -10.70
C GLN A 4 -17.46 -6.19 -9.43
N ASN A 5 -16.28 -6.82 -9.40
CA ASN A 5 -15.39 -6.76 -8.24
C ASN A 5 -13.94 -7.06 -8.65
N LEU A 6 -13.04 -7.03 -7.66
CA LEU A 6 -11.63 -7.31 -7.88
C LEU A 6 -11.40 -8.74 -8.37
N GLU A 7 -12.12 -9.74 -7.87
CA GLU A 7 -11.94 -11.13 -8.30
C GLU A 7 -12.23 -11.31 -9.79
N GLU A 8 -13.37 -10.79 -10.26
CA GLU A 8 -13.74 -10.84 -11.68
C GLU A 8 -12.74 -10.07 -12.55
N LEU A 9 -12.22 -8.92 -12.07
CA LEU A 9 -11.13 -8.21 -12.73
C LEU A 9 -9.87 -9.08 -12.84
N LEU A 10 -9.48 -9.78 -11.77
CA LEU A 10 -8.27 -10.63 -11.75
C LEU A 10 -8.44 -11.88 -12.62
N GLU A 11 -9.64 -12.46 -12.70
CA GLU A 11 -9.93 -13.59 -13.57
C GLU A 11 -9.84 -13.20 -15.05
N HIS A 12 -10.50 -12.11 -15.43
CA HIS A 12 -10.62 -11.71 -16.83
C HIS A 12 -9.45 -10.87 -17.35
N SER A 13 -8.63 -10.26 -16.48
CA SER A 13 -7.49 -9.43 -16.87
C SER A 13 -6.18 -10.01 -16.36
N GLN A 14 -5.43 -10.64 -17.26
CA GLN A 14 -4.11 -11.21 -16.96
C GLN A 14 -3.14 -10.15 -16.42
N SER A 15 -3.09 -8.97 -17.04
CA SER A 15 -2.17 -7.91 -16.62
C SER A 15 -2.52 -7.34 -15.23
N SER A 16 -3.81 -7.25 -14.90
CA SER A 16 -4.25 -6.85 -13.57
C SER A 16 -3.90 -7.91 -12.52
N ARG A 17 -4.00 -9.19 -12.88
CA ARG A 17 -3.58 -10.30 -12.02
C ARG A 17 -2.08 -10.31 -11.76
N ASP A 18 -1.28 -10.16 -12.80
CA ASP A 18 0.18 -10.12 -12.68
C ASP A 18 0.62 -8.93 -11.81
N PHE A 19 -0.01 -7.76 -12.01
CA PHE A 19 0.22 -6.60 -11.14
C PHE A 19 -0.16 -6.90 -9.69
N PHE A 20 -1.36 -7.44 -9.45
CA PHE A 20 -1.83 -7.76 -8.10
C PHE A 20 -0.90 -8.74 -7.37
N LEU A 21 -0.44 -9.79 -8.05
CA LEU A 21 0.48 -10.78 -7.51
C LEU A 21 1.89 -10.22 -7.25
N SER A 22 2.29 -9.17 -7.96
CA SER A 22 3.55 -8.47 -7.70
C SER A 22 3.53 -7.60 -6.45
N LEU A 23 2.35 -7.31 -5.89
CA LEU A 23 2.21 -6.50 -4.68
C LEU A 23 2.55 -7.29 -3.41
N PRO A 24 3.02 -6.64 -2.33
CA PRO A 24 3.16 -7.25 -1.02
C PRO A 24 1.84 -7.86 -0.50
N VAL A 25 1.93 -8.93 0.28
CA VAL A 25 0.76 -9.66 0.82
C VAL A 25 -0.18 -8.76 1.62
N GLU A 26 0.36 -7.78 2.34
CA GLU A 26 -0.43 -6.79 3.09
C GLU A 26 -1.32 -5.96 2.16
N LEU A 27 -0.74 -5.46 1.06
CA LEU A 27 -1.47 -4.75 0.01
C LEU A 27 -2.51 -5.64 -0.68
N GLN A 28 -2.17 -6.90 -0.96
CA GLN A 28 -3.12 -7.86 -1.53
C GLN A 28 -4.34 -8.05 -0.61
N ARG A 29 -4.11 -8.20 0.70
CA ARG A 29 -5.20 -8.34 1.70
C ARG A 29 -6.05 -7.07 1.81
N ASP A 30 -5.44 -5.90 1.79
CA ASP A 30 -6.17 -4.63 1.84
C ASP A 30 -6.98 -4.40 0.58
N LEU A 31 -6.44 -4.73 -0.60
CA LEU A 31 -7.16 -4.67 -1.86
C LEU A 31 -8.34 -5.65 -1.89
N HIS A 32 -8.16 -6.88 -1.40
CA HIS A 32 -9.26 -7.85 -1.25
C HIS A 32 -10.36 -7.35 -0.30
N ARG A 33 -10.02 -6.67 0.79
CA ARG A 33 -11.02 -6.08 1.70
C ARG A 33 -11.90 -5.04 1.00
N HIS A 34 -11.36 -4.36 0.00
CA HIS A 34 -12.07 -3.36 -0.79
C HIS A 34 -12.44 -3.89 -2.18
N SER A 35 -12.54 -5.21 -2.34
CA SER A 35 -12.82 -5.89 -3.62
C SER A 35 -14.05 -5.31 -4.33
N ASP A 36 -15.12 -5.06 -3.57
CA ASP A 36 -16.40 -4.54 -4.07
C ASP A 36 -16.33 -3.12 -4.64
N TYR A 37 -15.22 -2.40 -4.43
CA TYR A 37 -15.02 -1.04 -4.93
C TYR A 37 -13.96 -0.96 -6.04
N ILE A 38 -13.35 -2.10 -6.40
CA ILE A 38 -12.33 -2.19 -7.44
C ILE A 38 -12.92 -2.91 -8.63
N HIS A 39 -13.41 -2.13 -9.58
CA HIS A 39 -14.06 -2.61 -10.80
C HIS A 39 -13.15 -2.53 -12.02
N THR A 40 -12.05 -1.78 -11.93
CA THR A 40 -11.19 -1.47 -13.06
C THR A 40 -9.71 -1.56 -12.69
N ALA A 41 -8.87 -1.83 -13.69
CA ALA A 41 -7.42 -1.80 -13.51
C ALA A 41 -6.92 -0.44 -12.98
N ALA A 42 -7.50 0.68 -13.45
CA ALA A 42 -7.15 2.02 -12.97
C ALA A 42 -7.42 2.19 -11.47
N GLN A 43 -8.56 1.67 -10.97
CA GLN A 43 -8.86 1.68 -9.53
C GLN A 43 -7.91 0.78 -8.74
N LEU A 44 -7.57 -0.41 -9.27
CA LEU A 44 -6.59 -1.30 -8.67
C LEU A 44 -5.22 -0.61 -8.49
N HIS A 45 -4.69 -0.02 -9.58
CA HIS A 45 -3.42 0.70 -9.54
C HIS A 45 -3.48 1.93 -8.64
N GLY A 46 -4.55 2.72 -8.71
CA GLY A 46 -4.72 3.92 -7.89
C GLY A 46 -4.79 3.60 -6.39
N ARG A 47 -5.50 2.53 -6.02
CA ARG A 47 -5.60 2.10 -4.63
C ARG A 47 -4.27 1.55 -4.13
N ALA A 48 -3.59 0.73 -4.93
CA ALA A 48 -2.25 0.22 -4.60
C ALA A 48 -1.25 1.37 -4.40
N ALA A 49 -1.22 2.35 -5.30
CA ALA A 49 -0.35 3.52 -5.20
C ALA A 49 -0.62 4.35 -3.94
N SER A 50 -1.90 4.54 -3.59
CA SER A 50 -2.30 5.28 -2.38
C SER A 50 -1.78 4.61 -1.11
N VAL A 51 -1.91 3.28 -1.02
CA VAL A 51 -1.43 2.52 0.14
C VAL A 51 0.10 2.52 0.22
N GLN A 52 0.78 2.37 -0.92
CA GLN A 52 2.24 2.46 -0.97
C GLN A 52 2.76 3.82 -0.51
N GLU A 53 2.10 4.91 -0.91
CA GLU A 53 2.49 6.25 -0.50
C GLU A 53 2.28 6.47 1.00
N LEU A 54 1.16 5.98 1.56
CA LEU A 54 0.93 6.03 3.01
C LEU A 54 2.02 5.28 3.78
N ASN A 55 2.38 4.06 3.34
CA ASN A 55 3.44 3.28 3.97
C ASN A 55 4.79 4.01 3.91
N ARG A 56 5.09 4.65 2.77
CA ARG A 56 6.31 5.44 2.58
C ARG A 56 6.34 6.64 3.54
N LEU A 57 5.24 7.38 3.66
CA LEU A 57 5.13 8.52 4.56
C LEU A 57 5.28 8.09 6.03
N GLU A 58 4.68 6.97 6.42
CA GLU A 58 4.82 6.42 7.77
C GLU A 58 6.27 6.03 8.08
N GLU A 59 6.96 5.41 7.12
CA GLU A 59 8.38 5.08 7.27
C GLU A 59 9.26 6.33 7.39
N LEU A 60 9.00 7.36 6.59
CA LEU A 60 9.69 8.64 6.69
C LEU A 60 9.47 9.30 8.06
N SER A 61 8.22 9.31 8.54
CA SER A 61 7.88 9.81 9.87
C SER A 61 8.66 9.09 10.96
N ARG A 62 8.63 7.74 10.96
CA ARG A 62 9.38 6.93 11.93
C ARG A 62 10.88 7.20 11.90
N ARG A 63 11.46 7.38 10.71
CA ARG A 63 12.88 7.72 10.56
C ARG A 63 13.21 9.11 11.12
N LEU A 64 12.36 10.10 10.89
CA LEU A 64 12.51 11.45 11.45
C LEU A 64 12.45 11.43 12.97
N GLU A 65 11.45 10.74 13.55
CA GLU A 65 11.31 10.60 15.00
C GLU A 65 12.53 9.93 15.63
N LYS A 66 13.04 8.85 15.01
CA LYS A 66 14.25 8.17 15.48
C LYS A 66 15.47 9.09 15.40
N LYS A 67 15.61 9.86 14.32
CA LYS A 67 16.70 10.83 14.16
C LYS A 67 16.62 11.91 15.25
N MET A 68 15.44 12.44 15.55
CA MET A 68 15.23 13.43 16.61
C MET A 68 15.58 12.89 17.99
N LYS A 69 15.18 11.64 18.31
CA LYS A 69 15.54 10.99 19.59
C LYS A 69 17.04 10.76 19.73
N ASN A 70 17.71 10.39 18.64
CA ASN A 70 19.15 10.12 18.62
C ASN A 70 20.01 11.39 18.54
N SER A 71 19.42 12.55 18.28
CA SER A 71 20.10 13.85 18.23
C SER A 71 19.78 14.76 19.41
N SER A 72 19.01 14.29 20.41
CA SER A 72 18.84 14.99 21.68
C SER A 72 20.10 14.84 22.54
N PRO A 73 20.82 15.93 22.89
CA PRO A 73 22.09 15.86 23.61
C PRO A 73 21.93 15.72 25.13
N PHE A 74 20.72 15.59 25.67
CA PHE A 74 20.52 15.41 27.10
C PHE A 74 20.72 13.94 27.51
N SER A 75 21.98 13.53 27.51
CA SER A 75 22.46 12.59 28.53
C SER A 75 22.42 13.34 29.86
N PRO A 76 21.67 12.89 30.88
CA PRO A 76 21.92 13.35 32.24
C PRO A 76 23.31 12.80 32.59
N GLY A 77 24.32 13.68 32.53
CA GLY A 77 25.65 13.35 32.99
C GLY A 77 25.63 13.04 34.48
N ALA A 78 26.29 11.92 34.80
CA ALA A 78 26.98 11.56 36.04
C ALA A 78 26.37 11.99 37.39
#